data_AF-A0A7W2FV26-F1
#
_entry.id   AF-A0A7W2FV26-F1
#
_cell.length_a   1.000
_cell.length_b   1.000
_cell.length_c   1.000
_cell.angle_alpha   90.00
_cell.angle_beta   90.00
_cell.angle_gamma   90.00
#
_symmetry.space_group_name_H-M   'P 1'
#
loop_
_entity.id
_entity.type
_entity.pdbx_description
1 polymer ?
#
loop_
_entity_poly.entity_id
_entity_poly.type
_entity_poly.pdbx_seq_one_letter_code
_entity_poly.pdbx_strand_id
1 'polypeptide(L)'
;PIAYFVSFHVPQNRKALWIFLITVPFWTSYLLRVFLWKVILGFNGVLNSGLQGLGIIEEPLTFLLYNANAVVITLAHAYAPFTILPIYVALEKIDRSLLEA
;
A
#
# COMPACT_ATOMS: atom_id res chain seq x y z
N PRO A 1 -7.34 -9.11 0.09
CA PRO A 1 -6.50 -9.88 1.04
C PRO A 1 -6.28 -9.18 2.38
N ILE A 2 -5.80 -7.92 2.39
CA ILE A 2 -5.51 -7.18 3.65
C ILE A 2 -6.76 -7.04 4.53
N ALA A 3 -7.87 -6.57 3.97
CA ALA A 3 -9.14 -6.43 4.71
C ALA A 3 -9.60 -7.76 5.34
N TYR A 4 -9.44 -8.86 4.62
CA TYR A 4 -9.76 -10.21 5.10
C TYR A 4 -8.85 -10.64 6.25
N PHE A 5 -7.54 -10.44 6.10
CA PHE A 5 -6.58 -10.73 7.18
C PHE A 5 -6.90 -9.94 8.45
N VAL A 6 -7.17 -8.63 8.32
CA VAL A 6 -7.50 -7.77 9.47
C VAL A 6 -8.83 -8.17 10.11
N SER A 7 -9.82 -8.62 9.34
CA SER A 7 -11.11 -9.03 9.91
C SER A 7 -11.05 -10.38 10.63
N PHE A 8 -10.42 -11.38 10.00
CA PHE A 8 -10.48 -12.77 10.49
C PHE A 8 -9.30 -13.17 11.39
N HIS A 9 -8.10 -12.66 11.12
CA HIS A 9 -6.87 -13.14 11.77
C HIS A 9 -6.31 -12.19 12.84
N VAL A 10 -6.66 -10.91 12.79
CA VAL A 10 -6.17 -9.93 13.78
C VAL A 10 -7.05 -9.96 15.03
N PRO A 11 -6.47 -10.09 16.24
CA PRO A 11 -7.19 -10.01 17.50
C PRO A 11 -7.95 -8.69 17.65
N GLN A 12 -9.15 -8.72 18.25
CA GLN A 12 -10.05 -7.56 18.36
C GLN A 12 -9.37 -6.32 18.96
N ASN A 13 -8.54 -6.50 19.99
CA ASN A 13 -7.79 -5.43 20.65
C ASN A 13 -6.70 -4.78 19.78
N ARG A 14 -6.28 -5.43 18.68
CA ARG A 14 -5.27 -4.93 17.76
C ARG A 14 -5.86 -4.38 16.46
N LYS A 15 -7.12 -4.66 16.13
CA LYS A 15 -7.74 -4.21 14.86
C LYS A 15 -7.63 -2.69 14.67
N ALA A 16 -7.89 -1.90 15.71
CA ALA A 16 -7.75 -0.44 15.64
C ALA A 16 -6.33 0.01 15.24
N LEU A 17 -5.29 -0.64 15.79
CA LEU A 17 -3.91 -0.36 15.43
C LEU A 17 -3.61 -0.70 13.96
N TRP A 18 -4.12 -1.82 13.46
CA TRP A 18 -3.95 -2.21 12.06
C TRP A 18 -4.64 -1.23 11.11
N ILE A 19 -5.88 -0.82 11.41
CA ILE A 19 -6.59 0.19 10.63
C ILE A 19 -5.85 1.53 10.67
N PHE A 20 -5.31 1.93 11.81
CA PHE A 20 -4.45 3.11 11.92
C PHE A 20 -3.22 2.99 11.03
N LEU A 21 -2.43 1.92 11.11
CA LEU A 21 -1.25 1.72 10.27
C LEU A 21 -1.57 1.73 8.77
N ILE A 22 -2.72 1.18 8.38
CA ILE A 22 -3.19 1.22 6.99
C ILE A 22 -3.54 2.64 6.54
N THR A 23 -4.05 3.49 7.43
CA THR A 23 -4.58 4.82 7.08
C THR A 23 -3.60 5.97 7.27
N VAL A 24 -2.64 5.85 8.20
CA VAL A 24 -1.58 6.84 8.47
C VAL A 24 -0.85 7.34 7.22
N PRO A 25 -0.37 6.48 6.29
CA PRO A 25 0.33 6.97 5.09
C PRO A 25 -0.57 7.80 4.16
N PHE A 26 -1.89 7.74 4.34
CA PHE A 26 -2.90 8.41 3.52
C PHE A 26 -3.41 9.73 4.10
N TRP A 27 -3.02 10.10 5.31
CA TRP A 27 -3.37 11.40 5.91
C TRP A 27 -2.63 12.57 5.27
N THR A 28 -1.62 12.31 4.45
CA THR A 28 -0.91 13.33 3.69
C THR A 28 -1.68 13.74 2.42
N SER A 29 -1.40 14.96 1.95
CA SER A 29 -1.99 15.49 0.71
C SER A 29 -1.79 14.55 -0.46
N TYR A 30 -2.83 14.39 -1.30
CA TYR A 30 -2.77 13.59 -2.51
C TYR A 30 -1.61 14.00 -3.43
N LEU A 31 -1.41 15.32 -3.64
CA LEU A 31 -0.32 15.82 -4.46
C LEU A 31 1.05 15.41 -3.89
N LEU A 32 1.21 15.48 -2.57
CA LEU A 32 2.45 15.08 -1.92
C LEU A 32 2.74 13.59 -2.17
N ARG A 33 1.72 12.72 -2.06
CA ARG A 33 1.86 11.28 -2.34
C ARG A 33 2.28 11.00 -3.78
N VAL A 34 1.75 11.75 -4.75
CA VAL A 34 2.16 11.65 -6.17
C VAL A 34 3.62 12.08 -6.34
N PHE A 35 4.03 13.19 -5.73
CA PHE A 35 5.43 13.64 -5.78
C PHE A 35 6.39 12.66 -5.10
N LEU A 36 5.98 12.04 -3.99
CA LEU A 36 6.78 11.01 -3.32
C LEU A 36 7.02 9.80 -4.22
N TRP A 37 6.00 9.30 -4.93
CA TRP A 37 6.20 8.22 -5.91
C TRP A 37 7.13 8.63 -7.05
N LYS A 38 7.05 9.88 -7.54
CA LYS A 38 8.02 10.41 -8.51
C LYS A 38 9.45 10.39 -7.96
N VAL A 39 9.65 10.75 -6.70
CA VAL A 39 10.96 10.72 -6.04
C VAL A 39 11.45 9.28 -5.86
N ILE A 40 10.59 8.36 -5.40
CA ILE A 40 10.94 6.95 -5.15
C ILE A 40 11.36 6.24 -6.43
N LEU A 41 10.62 6.44 -7.53
CA LEU A 41 10.85 5.80 -8.83
C LEU A 41 11.85 6.55 -9.71
N GLY A 42 12.27 7.75 -9.29
CA GLY A 42 13.21 8.58 -10.04
C GLY A 42 14.61 7.97 -10.12
N PHE A 43 15.44 8.55 -10.99
CA PHE A 43 16.80 8.08 -11.25
C PHE A 43 17.65 7.99 -9.97
N ASN A 44 17.64 9.03 -9.14
CA ASN A 44 18.30 9.06 -7.82
C ASN A 44 17.34 8.68 -6.67
N GLY A 45 16.25 7.97 -6.99
CA GLY A 45 15.22 7.60 -6.05
C GLY A 45 15.64 6.47 -5.12
N VAL A 46 14.85 6.25 -4.07
CA VAL A 46 15.10 5.21 -3.04
C VAL A 46 15.23 3.83 -3.67
N LEU A 47 14.45 3.53 -4.72
CA LEU A 47 14.49 2.23 -5.37
C LEU A 47 15.80 2.01 -6.13
N ASN A 48 16.21 2.96 -6.98
CA ASN A 48 17.45 2.86 -7.75
C ASN A 48 18.69 2.86 -6.84
N SER A 49 18.77 3.82 -5.90
CA SER A 49 19.88 3.90 -4.95
C SER A 49 19.96 2.69 -4.02
N GLY A 50 18.83 2.11 -3.61
CA GLY A 50 18.80 0.87 -2.84
C GLY A 50 19.32 -0.33 -3.64
N LEU A 51 18.88 -0.49 -4.89
CA LEU A 51 19.34 -1.58 -5.77
C LEU A 51 20.83 -1.46 -6.09
N GLN A 52 21.32 -0.25 -6.31
CA GLN A 52 22.75 0.02 -6.51
C GLN A 52 23.57 -0.22 -5.24
N GLY A 53 23.08 0.23 -4.07
CA GLY A 53 23.73 0.00 -2.79
C GLY A 53 23.84 -1.48 -2.40
N LEU A 54 22.91 -2.32 -2.88
CA LEU A 54 22.95 -3.77 -2.73
C LEU A 54 23.80 -4.48 -3.81
N GLY A 55 24.33 -3.76 -4.81
CA GLY A 55 25.09 -4.33 -5.91
C GLY A 55 24.26 -5.16 -6.90
N ILE A 56 22.93 -4.97 -6.93
CA ILE A 56 22.02 -5.70 -7.84
C ILE A 56 22.07 -5.11 -9.25
N ILE A 57 22.27 -3.79 -9.35
CA ILE A 57 22.37 -3.06 -10.62
C ILE A 57 23.57 -2.10 -10.55
N GLU A 58 24.22 -1.87 -11.68
CA GLU A 58 25.32 -0.90 -11.79
C GLU A 58 24.80 0.51 -12.12
N GLU A 59 23.80 0.59 -13.01
CA GLU A 59 23.17 1.84 -13.43
C GLU A 59 21.67 1.90 -13.06
N PRO A 60 21.10 3.10 -12.84
CA PRO A 60 19.69 3.25 -12.49
C PRO A 60 18.74 2.79 -13.61
N LEU A 61 17.66 2.14 -13.22
CA LEU A 61 16.59 1.70 -14.12
C LEU A 61 15.78 2.91 -14.60
N THR A 62 16.03 3.34 -15.84
CA THR A 62 15.39 4.51 -16.45
C THR A 62 13.92 4.30 -16.81
N PHE A 63 13.50 3.05 -17.02
CA PHE A 63 12.13 2.71 -17.41
C PHE A 63 11.12 2.75 -16.26
N LEU A 64 11.55 2.97 -15.01
CA LEU A 64 10.66 2.92 -13.83
C LEU A 64 9.71 4.11 -13.70
N LEU A 65 10.11 5.29 -14.19
CA LEU A 65 9.35 6.53 -14.10
C LEU A 65 8.78 6.90 -15.48
N TYR A 66 7.69 7.68 -15.51
CA TYR A 66 7.03 8.18 -16.73
C TYR A 66 6.48 7.10 -17.67
N ASN A 67 6.01 5.99 -17.11
CA ASN A 67 5.32 4.92 -17.83
C ASN A 67 3.98 4.57 -17.15
N ALA A 68 3.18 3.72 -17.80
CA ALA A 68 1.88 3.29 -17.29
C ALA A 68 1.96 2.55 -15.94
N ASN A 69 2.99 1.73 -15.70
CA ASN A 69 3.16 1.02 -14.43
C ASN A 69 3.39 1.99 -13.26
N ALA A 70 4.16 3.06 -13.47
CA ALA A 70 4.35 4.10 -12.46
C ALA A 70 3.01 4.77 -12.06
N VAL A 71 2.15 5.03 -13.05
CA VAL A 71 0.79 5.56 -12.81
C VAL A 71 -0.05 4.54 -12.06
N VAL A 72 -0.03 3.26 -12.47
CA VAL A 72 -0.77 2.18 -11.81
C VAL A 72 -0.35 2.02 -10.35
N ILE A 73 0.95 2.01 -10.05
CA ILE A 73 1.47 1.91 -8.67
C ILE A 73 1.00 3.11 -7.84
N THR A 74 1.12 4.31 -8.39
CA THR A 74 0.73 5.55 -7.70
C THR A 74 -0.77 5.55 -7.36
N LEU A 75 -1.62 5.17 -8.32
CA LEU A 75 -3.07 5.12 -8.14
C LEU A 75 -3.49 3.96 -7.23
N ALA A 76 -2.92 2.77 -7.42
CA ALA A 76 -3.19 1.60 -6.58
C ALA A 76 -2.86 1.89 -5.11
N HIS A 77 -1.71 2.53 -4.86
CA HIS A 77 -1.40 3.06 -3.53
C HIS A 77 -2.46 4.09 -3.13
N ALA A 78 -2.71 5.12 -3.95
CA ALA A 78 -3.59 6.23 -3.58
C ALA A 78 -5.01 5.83 -3.18
N TYR A 79 -5.55 4.78 -3.79
CA TYR A 79 -6.90 4.26 -3.54
C TYR A 79 -6.95 3.10 -2.54
N ALA A 80 -5.81 2.56 -2.11
CA ALA A 80 -5.73 1.44 -1.17
C ALA A 80 -6.65 1.59 0.07
N PRO A 81 -6.69 2.71 0.82
CA PRO A 81 -7.55 2.82 2.00
C PRO A 81 -9.03 2.83 1.63
N PHE A 82 -9.39 3.44 0.51
CA PHE A 82 -10.76 3.52 0.02
C PHE A 82 -11.27 2.15 -0.44
N THR A 83 -10.39 1.24 -0.83
CA THR A 83 -10.75 -0.17 -1.10
C THR A 83 -10.76 -1.01 0.17
N ILE A 84 -9.74 -0.87 1.03
CA ILE A 84 -9.57 -1.74 2.20
C ILE A 84 -10.66 -1.49 3.25
N LEU A 85 -10.99 -0.25 3.57
CA LEU A 85 -11.89 0.07 4.68
C LEU A 85 -13.33 -0.42 4.45
N PRO A 86 -13.98 -0.17 3.28
CA PRO A 86 -15.33 -0.67 3.05
C PRO A 86 -15.39 -2.20 3.04
N ILE A 87 -14.39 -2.86 2.46
CA ILE A 87 -14.30 -4.33 2.45
C ILE A 87 -14.15 -4.85 3.88
N TYR A 88 -13.28 -4.23 4.70
CA TYR A 88 -13.11 -4.60 6.10
C TYR A 88 -14.43 -4.47 6.87
N VAL A 89 -15.16 -3.36 6.72
CA VAL A 89 -16.46 -3.14 7.37
C VAL A 89 -17.50 -4.17 6.91
N ALA A 90 -17.51 -4.54 5.62
CA ALA A 90 -18.40 -5.57 5.11
C ALA A 90 -18.09 -6.95 5.72
N LEU A 91 -16.80 -7.30 5.83
CA LEU A 91 -16.35 -8.57 6.38
C LEU A 91 -16.61 -8.69 7.89
N GLU A 92 -16.48 -7.61 8.66
CA GLU A 92 -16.80 -7.60 10.10
C GLU A 92 -18.29 -7.86 10.40
N LYS A 93 -19.17 -7.69 9.42
CA LYS A 93 -20.60 -7.99 9.56
C LYS A 93 -20.95 -9.46 9.28
N ILE A 94 -20.02 -10.24 8.74
CA ILE A 94 -20.26 -11.65 8.44
C ILE A 94 -20.28 -12.42 9.76
N ASP A 95 -21.35 -13.15 10.01
CA ASP A 95 -21.45 -14.05 11.16
C ASP A 95 -20.37 -15.13 11.05
N ARG A 96 -19.53 -15.26 12.08
CA ARG A 96 -18.41 -16.19 12.09
C ARG A 96 -18.86 -17.65 12.11
N SER A 97 -20.08 -17.93 12.56
CA SER A 97 -20.67 -19.27 12.53
C SER A 97 -20.86 -19.81 11.11
N LEU A 98 -21.00 -18.93 10.11
CA LEU A 98 -21.13 -19.32 8.70
C LEU A 98 -19.81 -19.77 8.07
N LEU A 99 -18.68 -19.56 8.74
CA LEU A 99 -17.36 -20.00 8.27
C LEU A 99 -16.92 -21.34 8.87
N GLU A 100 -17.63 -21.81 9.91
CA GLU A 100 -17.35 -23.06 10.62
C GLU A 100 -18.28 -24.22 10.17
N ALA A 101 -19.27 -23.93 9.31
CA ALA A 101 -20.21 -24.88 8.71
C ALA A 101 -19.73 -25.39 7.34
#